data_AF-A0A6A7BCX8-F1
#
_entry.id   AF-A0A6A7BCX8-F1
#
_cell.length_a   1.000
_cell.length_b   1.000
_cell.length_c   1.000
_cell.angle_alpha   90.00
_cell.angle_beta   90.00
_cell.angle_gamma   90.00
#
_symmetry.space_group_name_H-M   'P 1'
#
loop_
_entity.id
_entity.type
_entity.pdbx_description
1 polymer ?
#
loop_
_entity_poly.entity_id
_entity_poly.type
_entity_poly.pdbx_seq_one_letter_code
_entity_poly.pdbx_strand_id
1 'polypeptide(L)'
;MLLDNNYFSRLWIIKEVCLAPEVWLFSDRTWKTWKRLADVVARAEYHRGRPLSSREWLFSQHCSLPLLAIIEQFGDSRCQDPKDKVYGILGLVHEDQRPDVDCSKTLPAIFMDVMNIDQVYWNSKSAAGVWEVDPNRYYDAATKFGFSRVQCDTISLLTQRIKQLWKAGEGHVKTFKVPFVCLEKADSVKLTADRVWLDAGDRREYYSWQNPGQLP
;
A
#
# COMPACT_ATOMS: atom_id res chain seq x y z
N MET A 1 18.66 -12.41 -18.66
CA MET A 1 17.64 -11.65 -19.41
C MET A 1 17.58 -10.21 -18.84
N LEU A 2 17.12 -9.20 -19.59
CA LEU A 2 17.09 -7.79 -19.12
C LEU A 2 16.37 -7.63 -17.77
N LEU A 3 15.29 -8.38 -17.57
CA LEU A 3 14.48 -8.38 -16.36
C LEU A 3 15.15 -9.05 -15.16
N ASP A 4 16.25 -9.78 -15.36
CA ASP A 4 17.01 -10.41 -14.27
C ASP A 4 18.02 -9.43 -13.65
N ASN A 5 18.23 -8.27 -14.27
CA ASN A 5 19.14 -7.27 -13.75
C ASN A 5 18.57 -6.64 -12.48
N ASN A 6 19.32 -6.76 -11.38
CA ASN A 6 19.00 -6.17 -10.07
C ASN A 6 18.77 -4.65 -10.14
N TYR A 7 19.26 -3.97 -11.17
CA TYR A 7 18.93 -2.57 -11.44
C TYR A 7 17.41 -2.31 -11.42
N PHE A 8 16.62 -3.13 -12.13
CA PHE A 8 15.15 -3.00 -12.20
C PHE A 8 14.42 -3.47 -10.93
N SER A 9 15.15 -3.92 -9.89
CA SER A 9 14.56 -4.24 -8.59
C SER A 9 14.48 -3.02 -7.65
N ARG A 10 15.01 -1.87 -8.06
CA ARG A 10 15.07 -0.65 -7.24
C ARG A 10 13.81 0.19 -7.43
N LEU A 11 13.23 0.69 -6.34
CA LEU A 11 11.97 1.42 -6.38
C LEU A 11 12.04 2.72 -7.19
N TRP A 12 13.15 3.46 -7.09
CA TRP A 12 13.32 4.70 -7.84
C TRP A 12 13.38 4.49 -9.35
N ILE A 13 13.87 3.33 -9.81
CA ILE A 13 13.86 2.97 -11.25
C ILE A 13 12.44 2.80 -11.76
N ILE A 14 11.55 2.24 -10.95
CA ILE A 14 10.13 2.09 -11.32
C ILE A 14 9.54 3.46 -11.60
N LYS A 15 9.78 4.44 -10.73
CA LYS A 15 9.33 5.82 -10.93
C LYS A 15 9.90 6.43 -12.21
N GLU A 16 11.21 6.35 -12.41
CA GLU A 16 11.86 6.96 -13.58
C GLU A 16 11.33 6.38 -14.89
N VAL A 17 11.16 5.06 -14.95
CA VAL A 17 10.67 4.38 -16.13
C VAL A 17 9.20 4.67 -16.37
N CYS A 18 8.36 4.59 -15.33
CA CYS A 18 6.92 4.73 -15.47
C CYS A 18 6.43 6.19 -15.57
N LEU A 19 7.27 7.19 -15.24
CA LEU A 19 6.89 8.61 -15.36
C LEU A 19 7.60 9.35 -16.49
N ALA A 20 8.64 8.75 -17.09
CA ALA A 20 9.34 9.38 -18.18
C ALA A 20 8.43 9.45 -19.44
N PRO A 21 8.41 10.60 -20.14
CA PRO A 21 7.66 10.73 -21.39
C PRO A 21 8.13 9.73 -22.47
N GLU A 22 9.43 9.45 -22.47
CA GLU A 22 10.04 8.45 -23.34
C GLU A 22 11.25 7.82 -22.64
N VAL A 23 11.37 6.50 -22.74
CA VAL A 23 12.48 5.74 -22.17
C VAL A 23 13.16 4.96 -23.30
N TRP A 24 14.48 5.07 -23.35
CA TRP A 24 15.32 4.38 -24.31
C TRP A 24 16.25 3.42 -23.58
N LEU A 25 16.22 2.16 -23.98
CA LEU A 25 17.11 1.13 -23.46
C LEU A 25 18.23 0.88 -24.48
N PHE A 26 19.48 1.04 -24.04
CA PHE A 26 20.63 0.58 -24.81
C PHE A 26 21.02 -0.83 -24.38
N SER A 27 20.86 -1.80 -25.28
CA SER A 27 21.28 -3.20 -25.06
C SER A 27 21.81 -3.78 -26.37
N ASP A 28 22.86 -4.60 -26.28
CA ASP A 28 23.42 -5.33 -27.42
C ASP A 28 23.77 -4.42 -28.60
N ARG A 29 24.36 -3.25 -28.30
CA ARG A 29 24.73 -2.18 -29.27
C ARG A 29 23.56 -1.57 -30.03
N THR A 30 22.32 -1.81 -29.60
CA THR A 30 21.12 -1.25 -30.21
C THR A 30 20.32 -0.44 -29.21
N TRP A 31 19.75 0.66 -29.69
CA TRP A 31 18.76 1.43 -28.94
C TRP A 31 17.37 0.84 -29.19
N LYS A 32 16.64 0.57 -28.11
CA LYS A 32 15.27 0.06 -28.14
C LYS A 32 14.40 0.98 -27.29
N THR A 33 13.34 1.52 -27.88
CA THR A 33 12.35 2.29 -27.13
C THR A 33 11.62 1.39 -26.14
N TRP A 34 11.29 1.91 -24.96
CA TRP A 34 10.50 1.20 -23.97
C TRP A 34 9.14 0.75 -24.49
N LYS A 35 8.48 1.60 -25.29
CA LYS A 35 7.22 1.25 -25.98
C LYS A 35 7.32 -0.04 -26.78
N ARG A 36 8.37 -0.21 -27.59
CA ARG A 36 8.59 -1.46 -28.35
C ARG A 36 8.78 -2.66 -27.43
N LEU A 37 9.48 -2.51 -26.29
CA LEU A 37 9.65 -3.59 -25.33
C LEU A 37 8.32 -3.93 -24.64
N ALA A 38 7.57 -2.91 -24.23
CA ALA A 38 6.23 -3.03 -23.68
C ALA A 38 5.30 -3.79 -24.63
N ASP A 39 5.27 -3.40 -25.91
CA ASP A 39 4.45 -4.08 -26.91
C ASP A 39 4.88 -5.53 -27.14
N VAL A 40 6.17 -5.87 -26.95
CA VAL A 40 6.65 -7.25 -27.04
C VAL A 40 6.19 -8.06 -25.82
N VAL A 41 6.28 -7.50 -24.62
CA VAL A 41 5.78 -8.15 -23.39
C VAL A 41 4.27 -8.35 -23.47
N ALA A 42 3.53 -7.33 -23.91
CA ALA A 42 2.08 -7.38 -24.07
C ALA A 42 1.62 -8.40 -25.13
N ARG A 43 2.42 -8.62 -26.18
CA ARG A 43 2.11 -9.54 -27.29
C ARG A 43 2.66 -10.94 -27.11
N ALA A 44 3.71 -11.12 -26.30
CA ALA A 44 4.16 -12.44 -25.92
C ALA A 44 2.98 -13.15 -25.24
N GLU A 45 2.72 -14.41 -25.60
CA GLU A 45 1.59 -15.23 -25.10
C GLU A 45 1.57 -15.46 -23.57
N TYR A 46 2.37 -14.71 -22.82
CA TYR A 46 2.60 -14.78 -21.39
C TYR A 46 1.38 -14.40 -20.53
N HIS A 47 0.35 -13.78 -21.11
CA HIS A 47 -0.88 -13.40 -20.40
C HIS A 47 -1.96 -14.49 -20.35
N ARG A 48 -1.64 -15.76 -20.64
CA ARG A 48 -2.56 -16.90 -20.44
C ARG A 48 -2.78 -17.21 -18.95
N GLY A 49 -3.37 -16.26 -18.21
CA GLY A 49 -3.98 -16.45 -16.90
C GLY A 49 -3.09 -16.26 -15.67
N ARG A 50 -1.78 -15.95 -15.81
CA ARG A 50 -0.93 -15.66 -14.64
C ARG A 50 -0.83 -14.16 -14.35
N PRO A 51 -0.78 -13.74 -13.07
CA PRO A 51 -0.42 -12.38 -12.71
C PRO A 51 0.99 -12.01 -13.19
N LEU A 52 1.17 -10.73 -13.53
CA LEU A 52 2.48 -10.18 -13.87
C LEU A 52 3.32 -9.96 -12.62
N SER A 53 4.60 -10.30 -12.69
CA SER A 53 5.55 -9.84 -11.68
C SER A 53 5.72 -8.32 -11.74
N SER A 54 6.20 -7.70 -10.65
CA SER A 54 6.49 -6.25 -10.60
C SER A 54 7.37 -5.77 -11.74
N ARG A 55 8.32 -6.62 -12.16
CA ARG A 55 9.24 -6.30 -13.25
C ARG A 55 8.57 -6.38 -14.62
N GLU A 56 7.57 -7.25 -14.79
CA GLU A 56 6.81 -7.36 -16.03
C GLU A 56 5.75 -6.25 -16.13
N TRP A 57 5.16 -5.85 -15.00
CA TRP A 57 4.22 -4.75 -14.93
C TRP A 57 4.84 -3.42 -15.40
N LEU A 58 6.14 -3.20 -15.15
CA LEU A 58 6.88 -2.06 -15.72
C LEU A 58 6.74 -1.92 -17.24
N PHE A 59 6.45 -3.02 -17.93
CA PHE A 59 6.30 -3.08 -19.38
C PHE A 59 4.82 -3.07 -19.82
N SER A 60 3.82 -3.02 -18.94
CA SER A 60 2.40 -3.13 -19.31
C SER A 60 1.65 -1.81 -19.52
N GLN A 61 2.33 -0.67 -19.63
CA GLN A 61 1.76 0.68 -19.81
C GLN A 61 0.80 1.18 -18.72
N HIS A 62 0.68 2.51 -18.68
CA HIS A 62 0.34 3.37 -17.56
C HIS A 62 -1.15 3.40 -17.22
N CYS A 63 -1.49 2.92 -16.03
CA CYS A 63 -2.66 3.38 -15.31
C CYS A 63 -2.21 3.77 -13.91
N SER A 64 -2.63 4.95 -13.43
CA SER A 64 -2.63 5.22 -12.00
C SER A 64 -3.49 4.14 -11.33
N LEU A 65 -3.01 3.55 -10.24
CA LEU A 65 -3.78 2.57 -9.46
C LEU A 65 -4.04 3.11 -8.05
N PRO A 66 -4.96 2.48 -7.30
CA PRO A 66 -5.10 2.75 -5.88
C PRO A 66 -3.80 2.55 -5.12
N LEU A 67 -3.56 3.35 -4.08
CA LEU A 67 -2.31 3.39 -3.32
C LEU A 67 -1.90 2.00 -2.83
N LEU A 68 -2.83 1.29 -2.19
CA LEU A 68 -2.56 -0.06 -1.66
C LEU A 68 -2.21 -1.05 -2.77
N ALA A 69 -2.84 -0.94 -3.95
CA ALA A 69 -2.53 -1.82 -5.09
C ALA A 69 -1.12 -1.56 -5.64
N ILE A 70 -0.66 -0.31 -5.71
CA ILE A 70 0.72 0.01 -6.09
C ILE A 70 1.71 -0.53 -5.05
N ILE A 71 1.39 -0.41 -3.75
CA ILE A 71 2.20 -0.97 -2.66
C ILE A 71 2.27 -2.50 -2.76
N GLU A 72 1.15 -3.17 -3.06
CA GLU A 72 1.16 -4.62 -3.27
C GLU A 72 2.00 -5.00 -4.47
N GLN A 73 1.92 -4.22 -5.56
CA GLN A 73 2.66 -4.49 -6.78
C GLN A 73 4.17 -4.26 -6.61
N PHE A 74 4.59 -3.22 -5.88
CA PHE A 74 5.99 -2.77 -5.85
C PHE A 74 6.64 -2.76 -4.48
N GLY A 75 5.94 -3.16 -3.42
CA GLY A 75 6.44 -3.12 -2.05
C GLY A 75 7.65 -4.04 -1.81
N ASP A 76 7.88 -5.04 -2.66
CA ASP A 76 9.08 -5.89 -2.61
C ASP A 76 10.32 -5.23 -3.26
N SER A 77 10.16 -4.06 -3.87
CA SER A 77 11.25 -3.33 -4.51
C SER A 77 12.22 -2.79 -3.45
N ARG A 78 13.50 -2.77 -3.82
CA ARG A 78 14.57 -2.27 -2.96
C ARG A 78 14.50 -0.75 -2.87
N CYS A 79 14.45 -0.26 -1.64
CA CYS A 79 14.63 1.14 -1.28
C CYS A 79 15.56 1.24 -0.07
N GLN A 80 16.17 2.40 0.14
CA GLN A 80 17.03 2.65 1.28
C GLN A 80 16.21 3.07 2.50
N ASP A 81 15.26 4.00 2.31
CA ASP A 81 14.29 4.35 3.32
C ASP A 81 13.00 3.54 3.09
N PRO A 82 12.49 2.77 4.08
CA PRO A 82 11.23 2.06 3.92
C PRO A 82 10.03 2.97 3.64
N LYS A 83 10.09 4.26 4.01
CA LYS A 83 9.04 5.26 3.68
C LYS A 83 8.91 5.49 2.18
N ASP A 84 9.98 5.26 1.42
CA ASP A 84 9.96 5.38 -0.04
C ASP A 84 8.97 4.40 -0.67
N LYS A 85 8.62 3.30 0.00
CA LYS A 85 7.58 2.37 -0.47
C LYS A 85 6.20 3.02 -0.60
N VAL A 86 6.01 4.20 -0.01
CA VAL A 86 4.84 5.08 -0.22
C VAL A 86 5.24 6.29 -1.04
N TYR A 87 6.23 7.06 -0.58
CA TYR A 87 6.54 8.36 -1.17
C TYR A 87 7.24 8.26 -2.54
N GLY A 88 8.00 7.21 -2.76
CA GLY A 88 8.69 6.93 -4.02
C GLY A 88 7.76 6.53 -5.17
N ILE A 89 6.53 6.09 -4.87
CA ILE A 89 5.56 5.58 -5.86
C ILE A 89 4.38 6.53 -6.12
N LEU A 90 4.30 7.69 -5.47
CA LEU A 90 3.12 8.58 -5.55
C LEU A 90 2.74 9.01 -6.97
N GLY A 91 3.72 9.13 -7.87
CA GLY A 91 3.43 9.47 -9.27
C GLY A 91 2.63 8.40 -10.02
N LEU A 92 2.58 7.17 -9.49
CA LEU A 92 1.82 6.03 -10.03
C LEU A 92 0.47 5.84 -9.33
N VAL A 93 0.19 6.65 -8.30
CA VAL A 93 -1.03 6.57 -7.50
C VAL A 93 -2.04 7.59 -8.02
N HIS A 94 -3.33 7.25 -7.96
CA HIS A 94 -4.41 8.21 -8.24
C HIS A 94 -4.27 9.46 -7.35
N GLU A 95 -4.54 10.64 -7.92
CA GLU A 95 -4.26 11.90 -7.23
C GLU A 95 -5.04 12.07 -5.93
N ASP A 96 -6.27 11.55 -5.88
CA ASP A 96 -7.16 11.56 -4.72
C ASP A 96 -6.72 10.61 -3.59
N GLN A 97 -5.73 9.75 -3.84
CA GLN A 97 -5.18 8.80 -2.87
C GLN A 97 -3.71 9.09 -2.52
N ARG A 98 -3.15 10.22 -2.95
CA ARG A 98 -1.78 10.58 -2.60
C ARG A 98 -1.77 11.15 -1.17
N PRO A 99 -1.11 10.49 -0.19
CA PRO A 99 -0.90 11.09 1.12
C PRO A 99 -0.05 12.36 1.01
N ASP A 100 -0.30 13.31 1.91
CA ASP A 100 0.61 14.42 2.12
C ASP A 100 1.98 13.90 2.57
N VAL A 101 3.03 14.36 1.89
CA VAL A 101 4.41 13.94 2.16
C VAL A 101 4.90 14.63 3.42
N ASP A 102 5.10 13.84 4.48
CA ASP A 102 5.68 14.29 5.73
C ASP A 102 6.79 13.33 6.17
N CYS A 103 8.03 13.71 5.85
CA CYS A 103 9.22 12.92 6.17
C CYS A 103 9.46 12.78 7.69
N SER A 104 8.81 13.59 8.53
CA SER A 104 8.93 13.50 9.99
C SER A 104 8.11 12.36 10.59
N LYS A 105 7.11 11.84 9.85
CA LYS A 105 6.30 10.70 10.30
C LYS A 105 7.14 9.45 10.44
N THR A 106 6.78 8.63 11.43
CA THR A 106 7.34 7.29 11.60
C THR A 106 6.73 6.34 10.57
N LEU A 107 7.41 5.23 10.27
CA LEU A 107 6.90 4.24 9.32
C LEU A 107 5.52 3.66 9.72
N PRO A 108 5.24 3.34 11.01
CA PRO A 108 3.90 2.97 11.45
C PRO A 108 2.84 4.05 11.17
N ALA A 109 3.16 5.33 11.43
CA ALA A 109 2.21 6.42 11.19
C ALA A 109 1.88 6.56 9.69
N ILE A 110 2.88 6.44 8.82
CA ILE A 110 2.69 6.44 7.36
C ILE A 110 1.81 5.25 6.94
N PHE A 111 2.00 4.08 7.55
CA PHE A 111 1.17 2.92 7.23
C PHE A 111 -0.29 3.12 7.68
N MET A 112 -0.54 3.81 8.79
CA MET A 112 -1.90 4.19 9.18
C MET A 112 -2.53 5.15 8.15
N ASP A 113 -1.77 6.09 7.60
CA ASP A 113 -2.26 6.94 6.50
C ASP A 113 -2.67 6.08 5.29
N VAL A 114 -1.87 5.08 4.91
CA VAL A 114 -2.19 4.14 3.83
C VAL A 114 -3.51 3.42 4.10
N MET A 115 -3.70 2.88 5.31
CA MET A 115 -4.94 2.20 5.71
C MET A 115 -6.15 3.14 5.64
N ASN A 116 -6.01 4.37 6.15
CA ASN A 116 -7.11 5.33 6.15
C ASN A 116 -7.49 5.78 4.72
N ILE A 117 -6.49 6.02 3.86
CA ILE A 117 -6.71 6.40 2.46
C ILE A 117 -7.44 5.28 1.70
N ASP A 118 -6.99 4.04 1.85
CA ASP A 118 -7.61 2.89 1.20
C ASP A 118 -9.05 2.66 1.72
N GLN A 119 -9.28 2.79 3.03
CA GLN A 119 -10.63 2.71 3.61
C GLN A 119 -11.57 3.80 3.07
N VAL A 120 -11.12 5.06 2.98
CA VAL A 120 -11.93 6.15 2.42
C VAL A 120 -12.25 5.89 0.95
N TYR A 121 -11.25 5.46 0.17
CA TYR A 121 -11.42 5.13 -1.24
C TYR A 121 -12.47 4.04 -1.42
N TRP A 122 -12.34 2.91 -0.71
CA TRP A 122 -13.31 1.82 -0.84
C TRP A 122 -14.68 2.17 -0.27
N ASN A 123 -14.78 2.94 0.80
CA ASN A 123 -16.08 3.40 1.29
C ASN A 123 -16.84 4.23 0.23
N SER A 124 -16.13 5.05 -0.56
CA SER A 124 -16.73 5.78 -1.68
C SER A 124 -17.22 4.86 -2.83
N LYS A 125 -16.59 3.69 -3.00
CA LYS A 125 -16.87 2.73 -4.07
C LYS A 125 -17.88 1.65 -3.66
N SER A 126 -17.89 1.22 -2.39
CA SER A 126 -18.80 0.20 -1.85
C SER A 126 -20.25 0.65 -1.79
N ALA A 127 -20.53 1.95 -1.83
CA ALA A 127 -21.87 2.47 -2.12
C ALA A 127 -22.45 1.95 -3.46
N ALA A 128 -21.59 1.43 -4.36
CA ALA A 128 -21.98 0.75 -5.59
C ALA A 128 -22.15 -0.79 -5.46
N GLY A 129 -22.12 -1.35 -4.24
CA GLY A 129 -22.51 -2.75 -3.96
C GLY A 129 -21.44 -3.81 -4.21
N VAL A 130 -20.17 -3.44 -4.31
CA VAL A 130 -19.08 -4.37 -4.72
C VAL A 130 -17.84 -4.14 -3.86
N TRP A 131 -17.82 -4.54 -2.57
CA TRP A 131 -16.53 -4.91 -1.97
C TRP A 131 -16.59 -5.65 -0.63
N GLU A 132 -15.67 -6.61 -0.45
CA GLU A 132 -15.27 -7.17 0.84
C GLU A 132 -13.79 -6.85 1.04
N VAL A 133 -13.46 -6.15 2.13
CA VAL A 133 -12.05 -5.86 2.45
C VAL A 133 -11.40 -7.16 2.85
N ASP A 134 -10.47 -7.62 2.02
CA ASP A 134 -9.61 -8.76 2.33
C ASP A 134 -8.59 -8.33 3.39
N PRO A 135 -8.71 -8.83 4.63
CA PRO A 135 -7.82 -8.43 5.71
C PRO A 135 -6.35 -8.77 5.46
N ASN A 136 -6.10 -9.74 4.57
CA ASN A 136 -4.75 -10.16 4.24
C ASN A 136 -3.98 -9.09 3.47
N ARG A 137 -4.67 -8.15 2.78
CA ARG A 137 -4.01 -7.09 2.01
C ARG A 137 -3.16 -6.17 2.88
N TYR A 138 -3.70 -5.72 4.03
CA TYR A 138 -2.92 -4.89 4.95
C TYR A 138 -1.82 -5.69 5.65
N TYR A 139 -2.06 -6.97 5.95
CA TYR A 139 -1.01 -7.84 6.49
C TYR A 139 0.16 -8.01 5.49
N ASP A 140 -0.13 -8.30 4.23
CA ASP A 140 0.87 -8.46 3.19
C ASP A 140 1.61 -7.14 2.93
N ALA A 141 0.89 -6.02 2.86
CA ALA A 141 1.51 -4.70 2.77
C ALA A 141 2.42 -4.39 3.98
N ALA A 142 1.98 -4.72 5.19
CA ALA A 142 2.76 -4.55 6.42
C ALA A 142 4.07 -5.33 6.39
N THR A 143 4.04 -6.58 5.93
CA THR A 143 5.26 -7.39 5.78
C THR A 143 6.23 -6.77 4.77
N LYS A 144 5.73 -6.21 3.67
CA LYS A 144 6.53 -5.47 2.69
C LYS A 144 7.18 -4.24 3.29
N PHE A 145 6.59 -3.59 4.29
CA PHE A 145 7.20 -2.47 5.01
C PHE A 145 8.29 -2.90 6.00
N GLY A 146 8.46 -4.21 6.22
CA GLY A 146 9.43 -4.74 7.17
C GLY A 146 8.92 -4.68 8.62
N PHE A 147 7.61 -4.60 8.83
CA PHE A 147 7.04 -4.71 10.17
C PHE A 147 7.27 -6.10 10.77
N SER A 148 7.43 -6.14 12.09
CA SER A 148 7.59 -7.39 12.82
C SER A 148 6.30 -8.20 12.80
N ARG A 149 6.39 -9.52 13.04
CA ARG A 149 5.20 -10.38 13.14
C ARG A 149 4.15 -9.83 14.10
N VAL A 150 4.59 -9.32 15.24
CA VAL A 150 3.71 -8.75 16.28
C VAL A 150 2.96 -7.50 15.77
N GLN A 151 3.65 -6.64 15.01
CA GLN A 151 3.03 -5.47 14.39
C GLN A 151 2.03 -5.90 13.31
N CYS A 152 2.38 -6.89 12.48
CA CYS A 152 1.48 -7.44 11.47
C CYS A 152 0.24 -8.09 12.11
N ASP A 153 0.39 -8.82 13.22
CA ASP A 153 -0.73 -9.39 13.98
C ASP A 153 -1.64 -8.29 14.53
N THR A 154 -1.08 -7.18 15.01
CA THR A 154 -1.84 -6.00 15.46
C THR A 154 -2.64 -5.38 14.31
N ILE A 155 -2.03 -5.25 13.13
CA ILE A 155 -2.69 -4.75 11.90
C ILE A 155 -3.82 -5.69 11.47
N SER A 156 -3.62 -7.01 11.54
CA SER A 156 -4.65 -8.00 11.26
C SER A 156 -5.84 -7.86 12.20
N LEU A 157 -5.61 -7.69 13.51
CA LEU A 157 -6.67 -7.48 14.49
C LEU A 157 -7.45 -6.18 14.23
N LEU A 158 -6.74 -5.09 13.95
CA LEU A 158 -7.35 -3.81 13.57
C LEU A 158 -8.26 -3.97 12.33
N THR A 159 -7.75 -4.67 11.31
CA THR A 159 -8.48 -4.87 10.06
C THR A 159 -9.72 -5.74 10.25
N GLN A 160 -9.61 -6.82 11.03
CA GLN A 160 -10.76 -7.64 11.41
C GLN A 160 -11.80 -6.81 12.16
N ARG A 161 -11.36 -5.91 13.05
CA ARG A 161 -12.28 -5.04 13.78
C ARG A 161 -12.98 -4.03 12.88
N ILE A 162 -12.26 -3.37 11.97
CA ILE A 162 -12.83 -2.47 10.97
C ILE A 162 -13.91 -3.20 10.16
N LYS A 163 -13.62 -4.41 9.70
CA LYS A 163 -14.57 -5.26 8.97
C LYS A 163 -15.83 -5.58 9.79
N GLN A 164 -15.69 -5.87 11.09
CA GLN A 164 -16.83 -6.09 11.99
C GLN A 164 -17.68 -4.82 12.16
N LEU A 165 -17.05 -3.66 12.34
CA LEU A 165 -17.75 -2.38 12.47
C LEU A 165 -18.55 -2.05 11.21
N TRP A 166 -17.99 -2.30 10.03
CA TRP A 166 -18.72 -2.15 8.77
C TRP A 166 -19.91 -3.08 8.66
N LYS A 167 -19.73 -4.39 8.93
CA LYS A 167 -20.85 -5.36 8.91
C LYS A 167 -21.97 -5.00 9.89
N ALA A 168 -21.62 -4.46 11.06
CA ALA A 168 -22.61 -4.00 12.03
C ALA A 168 -23.35 -2.73 11.54
N GLY A 169 -22.69 -1.88 10.76
CA GLY A 169 -23.25 -0.65 10.19
C GLY A 169 -24.13 -0.84 8.95
N GLU A 170 -23.95 -1.93 8.19
CA GLU A 170 -24.70 -2.22 6.95
C GLU A 170 -26.23 -2.33 7.14
N GLY A 171 -26.74 -2.51 8.37
CA GLY A 171 -28.17 -2.52 8.69
C GLY A 171 -28.82 -1.14 8.90
N HIS A 172 -28.03 -0.07 9.05
CA HIS A 172 -28.53 1.28 9.33
C HIS A 172 -27.91 2.31 8.40
N VAL A 173 -28.66 2.69 7.35
CA VAL A 173 -28.33 3.79 6.42
C VAL A 173 -28.39 5.13 7.15
N LYS A 174 -27.36 5.45 7.93
CA LYS A 174 -27.04 6.81 8.40
C LYS A 174 -25.53 6.94 8.40
N THR A 175 -24.99 7.59 7.37
CA THR A 175 -23.69 8.28 7.33
C THR A 175 -22.69 7.78 8.37
N PHE A 176 -22.15 6.57 8.19
CA PHE A 176 -21.09 6.10 9.07
C PHE A 176 -19.84 6.93 8.79
N LYS A 177 -19.24 7.49 9.85
CA LYS A 177 -17.86 8.00 9.76
C LYS A 177 -16.97 6.80 9.46
N VAL A 178 -16.15 6.89 8.42
CA VAL A 178 -15.16 5.84 8.09
C VAL A 178 -14.30 5.61 9.34
N PRO A 179 -14.17 4.36 9.83
CA PRO A 179 -13.29 4.08 10.96
C PRO A 179 -11.90 4.61 10.67
N PHE A 180 -11.33 5.35 11.62
CA PHE A 180 -10.04 5.99 11.45
C PHE A 180 -9.03 5.38 12.40
N VAL A 181 -7.85 5.05 11.89
CA VAL A 181 -6.76 4.46 12.66
C VAL A 181 -5.65 5.48 12.83
N CYS A 182 -5.10 5.61 14.03
CA CYS A 182 -3.98 6.53 14.26
C CYS A 182 -2.99 5.96 15.27
N LEU A 183 -1.72 6.37 15.13
CA LEU A 183 -0.65 6.04 16.04
C LEU A 183 -0.55 7.12 17.13
N GLU A 184 -0.68 6.70 18.38
CA GLU A 184 -0.35 7.50 19.54
C GLU A 184 1.07 7.15 19.99
N LYS A 185 1.98 8.13 19.91
CA LYS A 185 3.35 7.95 20.37
C LYS A 185 3.38 7.76 21.88
N ALA A 186 4.28 6.90 22.33
CA ALA A 186 4.68 6.80 23.72
C ALA A 186 4.88 8.19 24.36
N ASP A 187 4.12 8.51 25.41
CA ASP A 187 4.42 9.67 26.24
C ASP A 187 5.66 9.32 27.06
N SER A 188 6.78 9.98 26.76
CA SER A 188 8.07 9.79 27.44
C SER A 188 7.98 9.95 28.96
N VAL A 189 6.96 10.67 29.46
CA VAL A 189 6.73 10.90 30.88
C VAL A 189 5.93 9.75 31.53
N LYS A 190 5.11 9.03 30.75
CA LYS A 190 4.19 8.00 31.27
C LYS A 190 4.61 6.55 30.97
N LEU A 191 5.77 6.33 30.34
CA LEU A 191 6.32 5.00 30.02
C LEU A 191 5.32 4.09 29.26
N THR A 192 4.39 4.67 28.50
CA THR A 192 3.44 3.87 27.71
C THR A 192 4.06 3.47 26.39
N ALA A 193 3.99 2.20 26.00
CA ALA A 193 4.40 1.76 24.66
C ALA A 193 3.59 2.50 23.57
N ASP A 194 4.13 2.54 22.34
CA ASP A 194 3.38 3.01 21.18
C ASP A 194 2.05 2.24 21.05
N ARG A 195 0.95 2.96 20.89
CA ARG A 195 -0.39 2.39 20.76
C ARG A 195 -1.02 2.84 19.47
N VAL A 196 -1.84 1.97 18.91
CA VAL A 196 -2.72 2.32 17.80
C VAL A 196 -4.12 2.39 18.36
N TRP A 197 -4.86 3.42 17.98
CA TRP A 197 -6.28 3.50 18.31
C TRP A 197 -7.13 3.50 17.04
N LEU A 198 -8.30 2.87 17.16
CA LEU A 198 -9.35 2.82 16.15
C LEU A 198 -10.54 3.65 16.65
N ASP A 199 -10.99 4.61 15.84
CA ASP A 199 -12.26 5.29 16.07
C ASP A 199 -13.42 4.36 15.67
N ALA A 200 -14.16 3.87 16.65
CA ALA A 200 -15.35 3.04 16.45
C ALA A 200 -16.65 3.87 16.45
N GLY A 201 -16.55 5.19 16.32
CA GLY A 201 -17.68 6.13 16.24
C GLY A 201 -18.08 6.71 17.59
N ASP A 202 -18.45 5.87 18.55
CA ASP A 202 -18.84 6.27 19.91
C ASP A 202 -17.70 6.17 20.92
N ARG A 203 -16.65 5.40 20.60
CA ARG A 203 -15.50 5.16 21.46
C ARG A 203 -14.21 4.97 20.66
N ARG A 204 -13.07 5.17 21.34
CA ARG A 204 -11.76 4.77 20.83
C ARG A 204 -11.37 3.41 21.41
N GLU A 205 -11.02 2.49 20.54
CA GLU A 205 -10.48 1.18 20.92
C GLU A 205 -8.95 1.21 20.76
N TYR A 206 -8.21 0.77 21.78
CA TYR A 206 -6.75 0.84 21.81
C TYR A 206 -6.13 -0.54 21.61
N TYR A 207 -5.05 -0.58 20.84
CA TYR A 207 -4.29 -1.77 20.51
C TYR A 207 -2.82 -1.50 20.78
N SER A 208 -2.17 -2.40 21.49
CA SER A 208 -0.73 -2.29 21.73
C SER A 208 0.03 -2.64 20.46
N TRP A 209 0.90 -1.74 20.00
CA TRP A 209 1.74 -1.96 18.82
C TRP A 209 2.84 -3.03 19.04
N GLN A 210 3.10 -3.34 20.31
CA GLN A 210 4.16 -4.27 20.75
C GLN A 210 3.60 -5.54 21.39
N ASN A 211 2.31 -5.61 21.73
CA ASN A 211 1.67 -6.75 22.40
C ASN A 211 0.16 -6.81 22.09
N PRO A 212 -0.25 -7.30 20.90
CA PRO A 212 -1.64 -7.25 20.43
C PRO A 212 -2.67 -7.96 21.34
N GLY A 213 -2.24 -8.86 22.22
CA GLY A 213 -3.09 -9.59 23.17
C GLY A 213 -3.28 -8.93 24.55
N GLN A 214 -2.55 -7.86 24.85
CA GLN A 214 -2.76 -7.09 26.09
C GLN A 214 -3.64 -5.89 25.78
N LEU A 215 -4.94 -6.00 26.11
CA LEU A 215 -5.77 -4.82 26.31
C LEU A 215 -5.22 -4.05 27.53
N PRO A 216 -5.22 -2.71 27.51
CA PRO A 216 -4.85 -1.91 28.66
C PRO A 216 -5.80 -2.14 29.85
#